data_AF-A0A2W4J8H8-F1
#
_entry.id   AF-A0A2W4J8H8-F1
#
_cell.length_a   1.000
_cell.length_b   1.000
_cell.length_c   1.000
_cell.angle_alpha   90.00
_cell.angle_beta   90.00
_cell.angle_gamma   90.00
#
_symmetry.space_group_name_H-M   'P 1'
#
loop_
_entity.id
_entity.type
_entity.pdbx_description
1 polymer ?
#
loop_
_entity_poly.entity_id
_entity_poly.type
_entity_poly.pdbx_seq_one_letter_code
_entity_poly.pdbx_strand_id
1 'polypeptide(L)'
;MAGGWVSRALVRQTVPGDRWRVGAPMGELWRDRDVQRDLVLIAGGTGVAPLHAVVEDLAGRATQPSSVTLFFGGPTADALYFLPELRELAADLPWLKLVPVTEDGSVDDGERGKLPEVVTALGGAWSGHDVLVAGSPGMIRATVSRLLVEGTSYDQISYDSFITEGRI
;
A
#
# COMPACT_ATOMS: atom_id res chain seq x y z
N MET A 1 15.54 -19.36 11.22
CA MET A 1 15.74 -20.01 9.91
C MET A 1 14.88 -19.26 8.88
N ALA A 2 15.46 -18.30 8.15
CA ALA A 2 14.71 -17.43 7.24
C ALA A 2 15.40 -17.47 5.87
N GLY A 3 14.74 -18.07 4.88
CA GLY A 3 15.27 -18.15 3.53
C GLY A 3 14.16 -18.57 2.58
N GLY A 4 13.35 -17.60 2.17
CA GLY A 4 12.18 -17.80 1.30
C GLY A 4 12.53 -18.66 0.08
N TRP A 5 11.78 -19.74 -0.10
CA TRP A 5 12.00 -20.73 -1.15
C TRP A 5 11.81 -20.12 -2.55
N VAL A 6 10.83 -19.23 -2.69
CA VAL A 6 10.52 -18.53 -3.95
C VAL A 6 11.53 -17.42 -4.23
N SER A 7 11.82 -16.55 -3.25
CA SER A 7 12.73 -15.42 -3.45
C SER A 7 14.14 -15.86 -3.84
N ARG A 8 14.64 -16.97 -3.30
CA ARG A 8 15.95 -17.51 -3.71
C ARG A 8 15.95 -18.08 -5.12
N ALA A 9 14.90 -18.82 -5.50
CA ALA A 9 14.78 -19.35 -6.85
C ALA A 9 14.72 -18.19 -7.87
N LEU A 10 13.91 -17.16 -7.60
CA LEU A 10 13.81 -15.99 -8.46
C LEU A 10 15.13 -15.21 -8.57
N VAL A 11 15.78 -14.91 -7.45
CA VAL A 11 16.99 -14.06 -7.43
C VAL A 11 18.25 -14.79 -7.92
N ARG A 12 18.35 -16.11 -7.73
CA ARG A 12 19.60 -16.85 -7.97
C ARG A 12 19.54 -17.91 -9.07
N GLN A 13 18.35 -18.26 -9.56
CA GLN A 13 18.18 -19.41 -10.44
C GLN A 13 17.38 -19.09 -11.71
N THR A 14 16.91 -17.85 -11.90
CA THR A 14 16.17 -17.44 -13.10
C THR A 14 17.10 -17.02 -14.22
N VAL A 15 16.85 -17.51 -15.43
CA VAL A 15 17.50 -17.04 -16.66
C VAL A 15 16.44 -16.62 -17.70
N PRO A 16 16.75 -15.68 -18.61
CA PRO A 16 15.86 -15.36 -19.72
C PRO A 16 15.50 -16.62 -20.52
N GLY A 17 14.20 -16.92 -20.64
CA GLY A 17 13.68 -18.13 -21.30
C GLY A 17 12.91 -19.07 -20.37
N ASP A 18 12.99 -18.88 -19.06
CA ASP A 18 12.23 -19.66 -18.09
C ASP A 18 10.71 -19.42 -18.23
N ARG A 19 9.94 -20.51 -18.16
CA ARG A 19 8.48 -20.48 -18.23
C ARG A 19 7.90 -20.65 -16.83
N TRP A 20 7.20 -19.63 -16.37
CA TRP A 20 6.57 -19.60 -15.05
C TRP A 20 5.08 -19.86 -15.16
N ARG A 21 4.54 -20.71 -14.28
CA ARG A 21 3.10 -20.83 -14.08
C ARG A 21 2.73 -20.03 -12.85
N VAL A 22 1.92 -18.99 -13.05
CA VAL A 22 1.40 -18.13 -11.99
C VAL A 22 -0.01 -18.62 -11.64
N GLY A 23 -0.30 -18.77 -10.35
CA GLY A 23 -1.62 -19.16 -9.85
C GLY A 23 -2.65 -18.04 -10.04
N ALA A 24 -3.94 -18.36 -9.90
CA ALA A 24 -5.01 -17.37 -9.90
C ALA A 24 -4.82 -16.34 -8.76
N PRO A 25 -5.29 -15.10 -8.91
CA PRO A 25 -5.23 -14.11 -7.84
C PRO A 25 -6.03 -14.60 -6.62
N MET A 26 -5.45 -14.50 -5.43
CA MET A 26 -6.06 -14.97 -4.17
C MET A 26 -6.28 -13.84 -3.16
N GLY A 27 -6.18 -12.57 -3.56
CA GLY A 27 -6.30 -11.42 -2.66
C GLY A 27 -7.74 -10.89 -2.57
N GLU A 28 -8.19 -10.58 -1.36
CA GLU A 28 -9.45 -9.86 -1.10
C GLU A 28 -9.23 -8.37 -0.75
N LEU A 29 -8.03 -7.85 -1.01
CA LEU A 29 -7.60 -6.51 -0.59
C LEU A 29 -8.58 -5.41 -1.01
N TRP A 30 -9.17 -5.55 -2.19
CA TRP A 30 -10.15 -4.61 -2.73
C TRP A 30 -11.42 -5.37 -3.10
N ARG A 31 -12.50 -5.09 -2.38
CA ARG A 31 -13.85 -5.45 -2.80
C ARG A 31 -14.44 -4.22 -3.45
N ASP A 32 -15.02 -4.38 -4.62
CA ASP A 32 -15.63 -3.30 -5.39
C ASP A 32 -16.73 -2.64 -4.56
N ARG A 33 -16.37 -1.59 -3.83
CA ARG A 33 -17.29 -0.75 -3.07
C ARG A 33 -17.72 0.34 -4.04
N ASP A 34 -19.02 0.57 -4.14
CA ASP A 34 -19.58 1.69 -4.90
C ASP A 34 -18.72 2.93 -4.64
N VAL A 35 -18.25 3.58 -5.71
CA VAL A 35 -17.31 4.72 -5.74
C VAL A 35 -17.96 5.98 -5.12
N GLN A 36 -18.40 5.86 -3.88
CA GLN A 36 -19.13 6.85 -3.10
C GLN A 36 -18.26 7.38 -1.96
N ARG A 37 -17.16 6.68 -1.62
CA ARG A 37 -16.23 7.03 -0.55
C ARG A 37 -14.83 7.29 -1.09
N ASP A 38 -14.20 8.31 -0.55
CA ASP A 38 -12.78 8.60 -0.81
C ASP A 38 -11.89 7.49 -0.23
N LEU A 39 -10.69 7.35 -0.77
CA LEU A 39 -9.80 6.25 -0.42
C LEU A 39 -8.51 6.71 0.25
N VAL A 40 -8.05 5.91 1.20
CA VAL A 40 -6.72 6.04 1.81
C VAL A 40 -5.97 4.75 1.58
N LEU A 41 -4.90 4.82 0.78
CA LEU A 41 -4.04 3.68 0.46
C LEU A 41 -2.75 3.82 1.25
N ILE A 42 -2.33 2.78 1.97
CA ILE A 42 -1.16 2.80 2.85
C ILE A 42 -0.22 1.66 2.47
N ALA A 43 0.86 2.01 1.78
CA ALA A 43 1.86 1.09 1.27
C ALA A 43 3.15 1.15 2.09
N GLY A 44 3.68 -0.02 2.46
CA GLY A 44 5.05 -0.14 2.98
C GLY A 44 5.86 -1.18 2.21
N GLY A 45 7.07 -0.79 1.76
CA GLY A 45 7.94 -1.66 0.96
C GLY A 45 7.25 -2.18 -0.30
N THR A 46 7.29 -3.49 -0.54
CA THR A 46 6.67 -4.12 -1.72
C THR A 46 5.13 -4.08 -1.71
N GLY A 47 4.50 -3.65 -0.61
CA GLY A 47 3.06 -3.43 -0.53
C GLY A 47 2.55 -2.32 -1.45
N VAL A 48 3.46 -1.55 -2.05
CA VAL A 48 3.12 -0.56 -3.09
C VAL A 48 2.54 -1.19 -4.35
N ALA A 49 2.99 -2.40 -4.73
CA ALA A 49 2.55 -3.06 -5.96
C ALA A 49 1.03 -3.34 -6.00
N PRO A 50 0.40 -3.96 -4.98
CA PRO A 50 -1.05 -4.17 -5.02
C PRO A 50 -1.84 -2.86 -4.95
N LEU A 51 -1.34 -1.82 -4.26
CA LEU A 51 -2.04 -0.54 -4.18
C LEU A 51 -1.91 0.27 -5.47
N HIS A 52 -0.78 0.17 -6.17
CA HIS A 52 -0.62 0.70 -7.53
C HIS A 52 -1.65 0.10 -8.49
N ALA A 53 -1.83 -1.23 -8.45
CA ALA A 53 -2.84 -1.90 -9.28
C ALA A 53 -4.28 -1.42 -8.98
N VAL A 54 -4.60 -1.09 -7.72
CA VAL A 54 -5.89 -0.48 -7.37
C VAL A 54 -6.03 0.91 -8.01
N VAL A 55 -4.99 1.73 -7.97
CA VAL A 55 -5.01 3.06 -8.62
C VAL A 55 -5.18 2.95 -10.12
N GLU A 56 -4.46 2.04 -10.79
CA GLU A 56 -4.59 1.79 -12.23
C GLU A 56 -6.01 1.31 -12.60
N ASP A 57 -6.60 0.41 -11.81
CA ASP A 57 -7.99 -0.02 -12.00
C ASP A 57 -8.95 1.17 -11.90
N LEU A 58 -8.82 2.00 -10.87
CA LEU A 58 -9.65 3.20 -10.68
C LEU A 58 -9.51 4.20 -11.82
N ALA A 59 -8.29 4.38 -12.35
CA ALA A 59 -8.03 5.27 -13.49
C ALA A 59 -8.75 4.81 -14.77
N GLY A 60 -8.90 3.50 -14.97
CA GLY A 60 -9.59 2.90 -16.11
C GLY A 60 -11.12 2.89 -16.03
N ARG A 61 -11.72 3.26 -14.89
CA ARG A 61 -13.17 3.26 -14.70
C ARG A 61 -13.85 4.46 -15.36
N ALA A 62 -15.12 4.27 -15.76
CA ALA A 62 -15.96 5.34 -16.29
C ALA A 62 -16.26 6.43 -15.25
N THR A 63 -16.34 6.05 -13.98
CA THR A 63 -16.49 6.95 -12.84
C THR A 63 -15.26 6.83 -11.96
N GLN A 64 -14.48 7.91 -11.89
CA GLN A 64 -13.29 8.01 -11.06
C GLN A 64 -13.66 8.49 -9.64
N PRO A 65 -12.87 8.14 -8.62
CA PRO A 65 -13.08 8.63 -7.26
C PRO A 65 -12.89 10.15 -7.17
N SER A 66 -13.52 10.78 -6.17
CA SER A 66 -13.33 12.20 -5.90
C SER A 66 -11.94 12.50 -5.31
N SER A 67 -11.44 11.61 -4.44
CA SER A 67 -10.11 11.73 -3.84
C SER A 67 -9.53 10.38 -3.44
N VAL A 68 -8.24 10.20 -3.71
CA VAL A 68 -7.43 9.08 -3.22
C VAL A 68 -6.13 9.62 -2.64
N THR A 69 -5.83 9.31 -1.38
CA THR A 69 -4.53 9.61 -0.78
C THR A 69 -3.71 8.33 -0.64
N LEU A 70 -2.59 8.24 -1.35
CA LEU A 70 -1.63 7.14 -1.28
C LEU A 70 -0.42 7.53 -0.44
N PHE A 71 -0.28 6.91 0.72
CA PHE A 71 0.92 6.97 1.54
C PHE A 71 1.88 5.84 1.13
N PHE A 72 3.13 6.18 0.83
CA PHE A 72 4.17 5.19 0.54
C PHE A 72 5.36 5.38 1.49
N GLY A 73 5.54 4.41 2.39
CA GLY A 73 6.46 4.53 3.53
C GLY A 73 7.62 3.54 3.57
N GLY A 74 8.77 4.01 4.02
CA GLY A 74 10.00 3.22 4.20
C GLY A 74 11.01 3.89 5.14
N PRO A 75 12.10 3.20 5.52
CA PRO A 75 13.12 3.80 6.40
C PRO A 75 13.91 4.93 5.73
N THR A 76 14.12 4.87 4.41
CA THR A 76 14.92 5.82 3.61
C THR A 76 14.31 5.99 2.21
N ALA A 77 14.78 6.97 1.44
CA ALA A 77 14.39 7.20 0.05
C ALA A 77 14.63 5.98 -0.84
N ASP A 78 15.76 5.28 -0.67
CA ASP A 78 16.07 4.06 -1.44
C ASP A 78 15.06 2.92 -1.19
N ALA A 79 14.43 2.90 -0.02
CA ALA A 79 13.37 1.93 0.27
C ALA A 79 12.07 2.24 -0.47
N LEU A 80 11.90 3.47 -0.95
CA LEU A 80 10.78 3.91 -1.79
C LEU A 80 11.11 3.74 -3.28
N TYR A 81 11.54 2.53 -3.66
CA TYR A 81 12.03 2.22 -5.00
C TYR A 81 11.05 2.54 -6.15
N PHE A 82 9.74 2.54 -5.86
CA PHE A 82 8.67 2.77 -6.84
C PHE A 82 8.12 4.21 -6.79
N LEU A 83 8.80 5.11 -6.07
CA LEU A 83 8.37 6.49 -5.90
C LEU A 83 8.38 7.29 -7.21
N PRO A 84 9.39 7.17 -8.10
CA PRO A 84 9.37 7.88 -9.39
C PRO A 84 8.13 7.56 -10.22
N GLU A 85 7.77 6.28 -10.33
CA GLU A 85 6.61 5.81 -11.08
C GLU A 85 5.30 6.32 -10.48
N LEU A 86 5.16 6.31 -9.15
CA LEU A 86 3.99 6.88 -8.49
C LEU A 86 3.87 8.39 -8.67
N ARG A 87 4.98 9.12 -8.79
CA ARG A 87 4.95 10.56 -9.06
C ARG A 87 4.46 10.86 -10.46
N GLU A 88 4.91 10.10 -11.46
CA GLU A 88 4.41 10.20 -12.83
C GLU A 88 2.89 9.92 -12.86
N LEU A 89 2.49 8.83 -12.21
CA LEU A 89 1.07 8.46 -12.11
C LEU A 89 0.22 9.54 -11.42
N ALA A 90 0.69 10.12 -10.31
CA ALA A 90 0.00 11.19 -9.60
C ALA A 90 -0.05 12.51 -10.39
N ALA A 91 0.92 12.76 -11.27
CA ALA A 91 0.88 13.92 -12.17
C ALA A 91 -0.23 13.79 -13.23
N ASP A 92 -0.51 12.56 -13.68
CA ASP A 92 -1.55 12.28 -14.67
C ASP A 92 -2.96 12.15 -14.07
N LEU A 93 -3.06 11.89 -12.76
CA LEU A 93 -4.32 11.63 -12.06
C LEU A 93 -4.64 12.74 -11.04
N PRO A 94 -5.47 13.75 -11.39
CA PRO A 94 -5.71 14.91 -10.54
C PRO A 94 -6.44 14.60 -9.21
N TRP A 95 -7.07 13.43 -9.10
CA TRP A 95 -7.71 12.94 -7.87
C TRP A 95 -6.75 12.13 -6.97
N LEU A 96 -5.53 11.83 -7.43
CA LEU A 96 -4.54 11.05 -6.69
C LEU A 96 -3.54 11.98 -6.00
N LYS A 97 -3.54 11.94 -4.66
CA LYS A 97 -2.52 12.57 -3.82
C LYS A 97 -1.51 11.53 -3.36
N LEU A 98 -0.25 11.68 -3.76
CA LEU A 98 0.86 10.88 -3.26
C LEU A 98 1.50 11.56 -2.03
N VAL A 99 1.74 10.78 -0.97
CA VAL A 99 2.44 11.22 0.24
C VAL A 99 3.60 10.26 0.53
N PRO A 100 4.82 10.59 0.10
CA PRO A 100 6.01 9.82 0.47
C PRO A 100 6.29 9.96 1.96
N VAL A 101 6.65 8.87 2.64
CA VAL A 101 6.99 8.90 4.07
C VAL A 101 8.32 8.20 4.31
N THR A 102 9.28 8.90 4.92
CA THR A 102 10.56 8.31 5.30
C THR A 102 10.85 8.51 6.78
N GLU A 103 11.37 7.48 7.45
CA GLU A 103 11.70 7.59 8.87
C GLU A 103 12.85 8.60 9.12
N ASP A 104 13.81 8.66 8.20
CA ASP A 104 14.95 9.57 8.28
C ASP A 104 14.66 10.97 7.72
N GLY A 105 13.64 11.14 6.87
CA GLY A 105 13.35 12.39 6.18
C GLY A 105 14.18 12.61 4.92
N SER A 106 14.65 11.54 4.27
CA SER A 106 15.48 11.59 3.06
C SER A 106 14.73 11.95 1.76
N VAL A 107 13.44 12.22 1.84
CA VAL A 107 12.62 12.69 0.71
C VAL A 107 12.18 14.13 0.99
N ASP A 108 12.65 15.08 0.18
CA ASP A 108 12.48 16.53 0.42
C ASP A 108 11.02 17.00 0.40
N ASP A 109 10.19 16.41 -0.46
CA ASP A 109 8.74 16.63 -0.60
C ASP A 109 7.91 15.58 0.16
N GLY A 110 8.53 14.86 1.09
CA GLY A 110 7.93 13.80 1.87
C GLY A 110 7.74 14.15 3.33
N GLU A 111 6.99 13.29 4.03
CA GLU A 111 6.80 13.36 5.47
C GLU A 111 7.89 12.58 6.19
N ARG A 112 8.32 13.11 7.34
CA ARG A 112 9.30 12.46 8.20
C ARG A 112 8.63 11.75 9.38
N GLY A 113 8.90 10.46 9.52
CA GLY A 113 8.46 9.68 10.68
C GLY A 113 8.03 8.27 10.32
N LYS A 114 7.43 7.57 11.28
CA LYS A 114 6.90 6.23 11.03
C LYS A 114 5.58 6.33 10.29
N LEU A 115 5.39 5.49 9.27
CA LEU A 115 4.21 5.49 8.42
C LEU A 115 2.87 5.49 9.20
N PRO A 116 2.64 4.62 10.21
CA PRO A 116 1.41 4.66 11.01
C PRO A 116 1.18 6.01 11.71
N GLU A 117 2.24 6.66 12.17
CA GLU A 117 2.17 7.92 12.90
C GLU A 117 1.78 9.07 11.97
N VAL A 118 2.45 9.15 10.82
CA VAL A 118 2.20 10.17 9.80
C VAL A 118 0.78 10.08 9.24
N VAL A 119 0.31 8.87 8.91
CA VAL A 119 -1.06 8.66 8.38
C VAL A 119 -2.11 9.23 9.34
N THR A 120 -1.97 8.95 10.63
CA THR A 120 -2.93 9.43 11.64
C THR A 120 -2.76 10.90 11.97
N ALA A 121 -1.54 11.43 11.91
CA ALA A 121 -1.30 12.86 12.14
C ALA A 121 -1.94 13.73 11.04
N LEU A 122 -1.98 13.24 9.79
CA LEU A 122 -2.49 14.01 8.66
C LEU A 122 -4.01 13.93 8.45
N GLY A 123 -4.67 12.82 8.83
CA GLY A 123 -6.11 12.67 8.61
C GLY A 123 -6.91 12.08 9.78
N GLY A 124 -6.28 11.87 10.94
CA GLY A 124 -6.95 11.38 12.14
C GLY A 124 -7.62 10.02 11.91
N ALA A 125 -8.93 9.98 12.14
CA ALA A 125 -9.76 8.78 12.02
C ALA A 125 -10.11 8.38 10.57
N TRP A 126 -9.82 9.23 9.58
CA TRP A 126 -10.23 9.00 8.18
C TRP A 126 -11.72 8.65 8.02
N SER A 127 -12.57 9.24 8.87
CA SER A 127 -14.01 9.01 8.85
C SER A 127 -14.58 9.27 7.45
N GLY A 128 -15.38 8.33 6.96
CA GLY A 128 -15.95 8.40 5.61
C GLY A 128 -15.06 7.90 4.48
N HIS A 129 -13.81 7.49 4.76
CA HIS A 129 -12.93 6.86 3.77
C HIS A 129 -12.95 5.34 3.91
N ASP A 130 -12.69 4.63 2.82
CA ASP A 130 -12.25 3.23 2.91
C ASP A 130 -10.72 3.20 2.88
N VAL A 131 -10.12 2.39 3.76
CA VAL A 131 -8.68 2.35 4.00
C VAL A 131 -8.11 1.00 3.57
N LEU A 132 -7.14 1.02 2.66
CA LEU A 132 -6.43 -0.17 2.18
C LEU A 132 -4.98 -0.16 2.68
N VAL A 133 -4.55 -1.22 3.35
CA VAL A 133 -3.19 -1.32 3.91
C VAL A 133 -2.44 -2.52 3.34
N ALA A 134 -1.28 -2.29 2.74
CA ALA A 134 -0.46 -3.35 2.17
C ALA A 134 1.02 -3.15 2.53
N GLY A 135 1.68 -4.23 2.96
CA GLY A 135 3.11 -4.21 3.29
C GLY A 135 3.48 -5.30 4.28
N SER A 136 4.55 -5.09 5.06
CA SER A 136 5.01 -6.08 6.02
C SER A 136 3.97 -6.32 7.13
N PRO A 137 3.87 -7.55 7.69
CA PRO A 137 2.93 -7.84 8.77
C PRO A 137 3.06 -6.92 10.00
N GLY A 138 4.29 -6.48 10.30
CA GLY A 138 4.55 -5.52 11.38
C GLY A 138 3.96 -4.14 11.08
N MET A 139 4.17 -3.65 9.85
CA MET A 139 3.62 -2.36 9.40
C MET A 139 2.09 -2.40 9.40
N ILE A 140 1.48 -3.43 8.79
CA ILE A 140 0.03 -3.59 8.73
C ILE A 140 -0.57 -3.56 10.15
N ARG A 141 -0.05 -4.38 11.08
CA ARG A 141 -0.55 -4.42 12.45
C ARG A 141 -0.41 -3.08 13.17
N ALA A 142 0.70 -2.37 12.99
CA ALA A 142 0.91 -1.07 13.60
C ALA A 142 -0.05 -0.01 13.06
N THR A 143 -0.21 0.04 11.74
CA THR A 143 -1.15 0.94 11.04
C THR A 143 -2.59 0.69 11.45
N VAL A 144 -3.06 -0.56 11.37
CA VAL A 144 -4.44 -0.92 11.74
C VAL A 144 -4.72 -0.61 13.21
N SER A 145 -3.81 -1.01 14.12
CA SER A 145 -3.97 -0.70 15.56
C SER A 145 -4.10 0.80 15.80
N ARG A 146 -3.27 1.61 15.14
CA ARG A 146 -3.29 3.07 15.29
C ARG A 146 -4.58 3.67 14.74
N LEU A 147 -5.01 3.27 13.55
CA LEU A 147 -6.28 3.72 12.95
C LEU A 147 -7.49 3.43 13.84
N LEU A 148 -7.54 2.25 14.46
CA LEU A 148 -8.60 1.89 15.40
C LEU A 148 -8.56 2.75 16.67
N VAL A 149 -7.38 3.07 17.19
CA VAL A 149 -7.22 3.98 18.34
C VAL A 149 -7.70 5.39 18.02
N GLU A 150 -7.44 5.89 16.82
CA GLU A 150 -7.93 7.21 16.37
C GLU A 150 -9.43 7.21 16.02
N GLY A 151 -10.08 6.04 15.97
CA GLY A 151 -11.53 5.91 15.76
C GLY A 151 -11.97 5.54 14.34
N THR A 152 -11.06 5.08 13.49
CA THR A 152 -11.42 4.52 12.17
C THR A 152 -12.27 3.26 12.36
N SER A 153 -13.39 3.14 11.64
CA SER A 153 -14.25 1.96 11.79
C SER A 153 -13.62 0.72 11.16
N TYR A 154 -13.70 -0.43 11.84
CA TYR A 154 -13.07 -1.67 11.38
C TYR A 154 -13.60 -2.14 10.02
N ASP A 155 -14.90 -1.94 9.74
CA ASP A 155 -15.54 -2.32 8.47
C ASP A 155 -15.04 -1.50 7.26
N GLN A 156 -14.35 -0.40 7.51
CA GLN A 156 -13.73 0.46 6.50
C GLN A 156 -12.27 0.10 6.23
N ILE A 157 -11.64 -0.74 7.07
CA ILE A 157 -10.24 -1.11 6.94
C ILE A 157 -10.13 -2.46 6.26
N SER A 158 -9.45 -2.49 5.11
CA SER A 158 -9.02 -3.72 4.44
C SER A 158 -7.50 -3.76 4.39
N TYR A 159 -6.92 -4.95 4.45
CA TYR A 159 -5.47 -5.11 4.43
C TYR A 159 -5.05 -6.39 3.73
N ASP A 160 -3.83 -6.39 3.21
CA ASP A 160 -3.31 -7.51 2.44
C ASP A 160 -3.00 -8.70 3.36
N SER A 161 -3.54 -9.87 3.03
CA SER A 161 -3.60 -11.03 3.90
C SER A 161 -2.34 -11.91 3.86
N PHE A 162 -1.20 -11.43 3.34
CA PHE A 162 0.08 -12.16 3.37
C PHE A 162 0.68 -12.40 4.78
N ILE A 163 -0.09 -12.19 5.85
CA ILE A 163 0.16 -12.84 7.13
C ILE A 163 0.04 -14.35 6.89
N THR A 164 1.19 -15.01 6.69
CA THR A 164 1.35 -16.46 6.72
C THR A 164 0.42 -17.02 7.79
N GLU A 165 -0.52 -17.88 7.39
CA GLU A 165 -1.25 -18.75 8.30
C GLU A 165 -0.22 -19.61 9.05
N GLY A 166 0.26 -19.09 10.17
CA GLY A 166 0.90 -19.87 11.21
C GLY A 166 -0.20 -20.66 11.89
N ARG A 167 -0.61 -21.77 11.27
CA ARG A 167 -1.44 -22.75 11.94
C ARG A 167 -0.62 -23.36 13.08
N ILE A 168 -1.09 -23.09 14.30
CA ILE A 168 -0.81 -23.77 15.57
C ILE A 168 -0.57 -25.28 15.43
#